data_AF-D3BR32-F1
#
_entry.id   AF-D3BR32-F1
#
_cell.length_a   1.000
_cell.length_b   1.000
_cell.length_c   1.000
_cell.angle_alpha   90.00
_cell.angle_beta   90.00
_cell.angle_gamma   90.00
#
_symmetry.space_group_name_H-M   'P 1'
#
loop_
_entity.id
_entity.type
_entity.pdbx_description
1 polymer ?
#
loop_
_entity_poly.entity_id
_entity_poly.type
_entity_poly.pdbx_seq_one_letter_code
_entity_poly.pdbx_strand_id
1 'polypeptide(L)'
;MPIERIFASQKVDSLHGTKNKIVQVDSNAIPAQAFNVLIDNRIQSVPVYDLVANKYSGFLDIRDLVSFTVFINDNNVQAQTLLDIVNFGVKMFKHPTDVSITYLSRRNPFNSVTLGSPLLKVVEILSKGTHRVPIVDENNKLVDIISQSSIISFIEKNIGVDILPSLDKKISELKDLGVSPVTSVTTNVKAIDVFRLMDTHQRSGVAIVDENNKLVGTISSEDLKLFINNPSTDVLQLTIMKFLSCIRQLNNSESIHCATGHDTRQGYQYYRYS
;
A
#
# COMPACT_ATOMS: atom_id res chain seq x y z
N MET A 1 -23.96 -13.10 -22.10
CA MET A 1 -23.64 -11.69 -22.47
C MET A 1 -22.15 -11.49 -22.18
N PRO A 2 -21.34 -10.86 -23.04
CA PRO A 2 -19.93 -10.60 -22.72
C PRO A 2 -19.80 -9.75 -21.44
N ILE A 3 -18.81 -10.06 -20.59
CA ILE A 3 -18.60 -9.38 -19.30
C ILE A 3 -18.43 -7.86 -19.48
N GLU A 4 -17.84 -7.43 -20.59
CA GLU A 4 -17.64 -6.03 -20.95
C GLU A 4 -18.97 -5.28 -21.10
N ARG A 5 -20.00 -5.94 -21.64
CA ARG A 5 -21.35 -5.34 -21.74
C ARG A 5 -21.98 -5.17 -20.37
N ILE A 6 -21.71 -6.09 -19.44
CA ILE A 6 -22.19 -5.96 -18.07
C ILE A 6 -21.52 -4.76 -17.41
N PHE A 7 -20.20 -4.64 -17.49
CA PHE A 7 -19.48 -3.46 -17.00
C PHE A 7 -19.91 -2.15 -17.67
N ALA A 8 -20.27 -2.18 -18.96
CA ALA A 8 -20.76 -0.99 -19.67
C ALA A 8 -22.18 -0.57 -19.24
N SER A 9 -23.02 -1.55 -18.88
CA SER A 9 -24.41 -1.30 -18.46
C SER A 9 -24.53 -0.87 -17.00
N GLN A 10 -23.63 -1.38 -16.15
CA GLN A 10 -23.57 -1.06 -14.72
C GLN A 10 -22.95 0.30 -14.49
N LYS A 11 -23.48 1.01 -13.49
CA LYS A 11 -22.96 2.32 -13.07
C LYS A 11 -22.00 2.15 -11.90
N VAL A 12 -21.04 3.07 -11.76
CA VAL A 12 -20.13 3.08 -10.60
C VAL A 12 -20.89 3.12 -9.27
N ASP A 13 -22.07 3.73 -9.29
CA ASP A 13 -23.05 3.84 -8.20
C ASP A 13 -23.56 2.49 -7.69
N SER A 14 -23.48 1.41 -8.48
CA SER A 14 -23.89 0.09 -8.02
C SER A 14 -22.85 -0.59 -7.12
N LEU A 15 -21.61 -0.11 -7.11
CA LEU A 15 -20.58 -0.52 -6.15
C LEU A 15 -20.49 0.40 -4.93
N HIS A 16 -21.22 1.52 -4.93
CA HIS A 16 -21.32 2.44 -3.81
C HIS A 16 -22.02 1.74 -2.64
N GLY A 17 -21.22 1.06 -1.82
CA GLY A 17 -21.74 0.10 -0.83
C GLY A 17 -21.01 0.10 0.51
N THR A 18 -19.90 0.81 0.65
CA THR A 18 -19.25 0.96 1.95
C THR A 18 -19.35 2.41 2.40
N LYS A 19 -20.20 2.66 3.42
CA LYS A 19 -20.22 3.88 4.25
C LYS A 19 -18.91 4.06 5.04
N ASN A 20 -17.77 3.71 4.45
CA ASN A 20 -16.48 3.89 5.08
C ASN A 20 -16.15 5.38 4.98
N LYS A 21 -15.74 5.95 6.10
CA LYS A 21 -15.22 7.31 6.16
C LYS A 21 -14.07 7.43 5.15
N ILE A 22 -14.27 8.23 4.11
CA ILE A 22 -13.21 8.53 3.16
C ILE A 22 -12.20 9.41 3.86
N VAL A 23 -10.97 8.95 3.88
CA VAL A 23 -9.84 9.67 4.47
C VAL A 23 -9.11 10.39 3.34
N GLN A 24 -8.85 11.67 3.52
CA GLN A 24 -8.07 12.52 2.62
C GLN A 24 -7.13 13.41 3.43
N VAL A 25 -6.10 13.95 2.79
CA VAL A 25 -5.12 14.84 3.45
C VAL A 25 -5.07 16.19 2.74
N ASP A 26 -4.97 17.27 3.51
CA ASP A 26 -4.79 18.64 3.00
C ASP A 26 -3.42 18.80 2.34
N SER A 27 -3.35 19.40 1.14
CA SER A 27 -2.14 19.65 0.33
C SER A 27 -1.01 20.38 1.06
N ASN A 28 -1.33 21.12 2.13
CA ASN A 28 -0.40 21.89 2.96
C ASN A 28 0.09 21.12 4.19
N ALA A 29 -0.42 19.91 4.44
CA ALA A 29 0.07 19.08 5.54
C ALA A 29 1.54 18.73 5.34
N ILE A 30 2.30 18.68 6.43
CA ILE A 30 3.70 18.21 6.37
C ILE A 30 3.72 16.70 6.03
N PRO A 31 4.71 16.21 5.27
CA PRO A 31 4.67 14.81 4.82
C PRO A 31 4.60 13.78 5.95
N ALA A 32 5.27 13.99 7.08
CA ALA A 32 5.18 13.10 8.24
C ALA A 32 3.75 12.98 8.80
N GLN A 33 3.00 14.09 8.87
CA GLN A 33 1.59 14.07 9.29
C GLN A 33 0.72 13.31 8.29
N ALA A 34 0.95 13.51 7.00
CA ALA A 34 0.23 12.80 5.95
C ALA A 34 0.49 11.28 6.00
N PHE A 35 1.72 10.86 6.25
CA PHE A 35 2.05 9.45 6.44
C PHE A 35 1.42 8.84 7.70
N ASN A 36 1.35 9.58 8.82
CA ASN A 36 0.59 9.14 10.00
C ASN A 36 -0.87 8.84 9.67
N VAL A 37 -1.51 9.66 8.82
CA VAL A 37 -2.89 9.38 8.37
C VAL A 37 -2.99 8.01 7.67
N LEU A 38 -2.02 7.61 6.83
CA LEU A 38 -2.02 6.27 6.22
C LEU A 38 -1.89 5.16 7.26
N ILE A 39 -0.98 5.34 8.21
CA ILE A 39 -0.62 4.37 9.24
C ILE A 39 -1.80 4.15 10.20
N ASP A 40 -2.34 5.24 10.75
CA ASP A 40 -3.41 5.24 11.75
C ASP A 40 -4.71 4.67 11.17
N ASN A 41 -5.03 5.01 9.92
CA ASN A 41 -6.20 4.48 9.23
C ASN A 41 -5.95 3.11 8.57
N ARG A 42 -4.74 2.56 8.72
CA ARG A 42 -4.30 1.28 8.15
C ARG A 42 -4.53 1.18 6.63
N ILE A 43 -4.41 2.28 5.91
CA ILE A 43 -4.56 2.34 4.44
C ILE A 43 -3.19 2.36 3.75
N GLN A 44 -3.13 1.94 2.48
CA GLN A 44 -1.90 1.94 1.67
C GLN A 44 -1.69 3.26 0.92
N SER A 45 -2.76 4.00 0.65
CA SER A 45 -2.69 5.28 -0.01
C SER A 45 -3.85 6.19 0.40
N VAL A 46 -3.62 7.49 0.31
CA VAL A 46 -4.59 8.53 0.66
C VAL A 46 -4.60 9.62 -0.42
N PRO A 47 -5.77 10.11 -0.85
CA PRO A 47 -5.86 11.23 -1.77
C PRO A 47 -5.42 12.53 -1.08
N VAL A 48 -4.69 13.36 -1.81
CA VAL A 48 -4.25 14.69 -1.35
C VAL A 48 -5.12 15.75 -2.02
N TYR A 49 -5.75 16.60 -1.19
CA TYR A 49 -6.72 17.61 -1.59
C TYR A 49 -6.23 19.01 -1.26
N ASP A 50 -6.26 19.89 -2.26
CA ASP A 50 -6.00 21.32 -2.08
C ASP A 50 -7.33 22.05 -1.86
N LEU A 51 -7.51 22.57 -0.64
CA LEU A 51 -8.72 23.32 -0.25
C LEU A 51 -8.87 24.62 -1.03
N VAL A 52 -7.76 25.31 -1.35
CA VAL A 52 -7.78 26.62 -2.00
C VAL A 52 -8.03 26.47 -3.49
N ALA A 53 -7.35 25.53 -4.14
CA ALA A 53 -7.53 25.23 -5.55
C ALA A 53 -8.76 24.36 -5.83
N ASN A 54 -9.41 23.82 -4.79
CA ASN A 54 -10.53 22.89 -4.86
C ASN A 54 -10.23 21.69 -5.80
N LYS A 55 -9.04 21.08 -5.63
CA LYS A 55 -8.51 20.09 -6.56
C LYS A 55 -7.69 19.01 -5.86
N TYR A 56 -7.81 17.78 -6.33
CA TYR A 56 -6.92 16.68 -5.93
C TYR A 56 -5.62 16.69 -6.74
N SER A 57 -4.49 16.56 -6.05
CA SER A 57 -3.17 16.49 -6.69
C SER A 57 -2.77 15.08 -7.11
N GLY A 58 -3.20 14.06 -6.34
CA GLY A 58 -2.83 12.66 -6.54
C GLY A 58 -3.03 11.83 -5.27
N PHE A 59 -2.32 10.70 -5.20
CA PHE A 59 -2.32 9.81 -4.03
C PHE A 59 -0.92 9.73 -3.40
N LEU A 60 -0.85 10.02 -2.10
CA LEU A 60 0.31 9.65 -1.29
C LEU A 60 0.23 8.15 -0.97
N ASP A 61 1.34 7.41 -1.10
CA ASP A 61 1.38 5.95 -1.02
C ASP A 61 2.44 5.48 -0.01
N ILE A 62 2.14 4.41 0.74
CA ILE A 62 3.06 3.83 1.73
C ILE A 62 4.37 3.35 1.09
N ARG A 63 4.38 3.06 -0.22
CA ARG A 63 5.57 2.70 -0.98
C ARG A 63 6.64 3.80 -0.97
N ASP A 64 6.24 5.07 -0.82
CA ASP A 64 7.21 6.17 -0.65
C ASP A 64 8.04 5.98 0.62
N LEU A 65 7.46 5.45 1.70
CA LEU A 65 8.20 5.12 2.93
C LEU A 65 9.13 3.92 2.74
N VAL A 66 8.81 2.97 1.86
CA VAL A 66 9.72 1.87 1.50
C VAL A 66 10.97 2.46 0.86
N SER A 67 10.82 3.32 -0.15
CA SER A 67 11.93 3.99 -0.81
C SER A 67 12.76 4.84 0.17
N PHE A 68 12.10 5.57 1.08
CA PHE A 68 12.80 6.38 2.11
C PHE A 68 13.59 5.50 3.08
N THR A 69 13.03 4.38 3.50
CA THR A 69 13.68 3.44 4.41
C THR A 69 14.93 2.83 3.77
N VAL A 70 14.83 2.40 2.52
CA VAL A 70 15.97 1.88 1.74
C VAL A 70 17.05 2.96 1.61
N PHE A 71 16.67 4.18 1.24
CA PHE A 71 17.60 5.31 1.10
C PHE A 71 18.34 5.63 2.40
N ILE A 72 17.63 5.68 3.53
CA ILE A 72 18.22 5.97 4.86
C ILE A 72 19.23 4.90 5.25
N ASN A 73 18.87 3.64 5.05
CA ASN A 73 19.78 2.54 5.33
C ASN A 73 21.04 2.61 4.46
N ASP A 74 20.89 2.84 3.16
CA ASP A 74 22.01 2.86 2.21
C ASP A 74 22.97 4.03 2.48
N ASN A 75 22.50 5.08 3.16
CA ASN A 75 23.30 6.21 3.60
C ASN A 75 23.72 6.12 5.09
N ASN A 76 23.50 4.98 5.76
CA ASN A 76 23.83 4.74 7.17
C ASN A 76 23.25 5.80 8.14
N VAL A 77 22.06 6.31 7.84
CA VAL A 77 21.37 7.29 8.69
C VAL A 77 20.57 6.56 9.77
N GLN A 78 20.73 6.97 11.02
CA GLN A 78 19.91 6.49 12.12
C GLN A 78 18.64 7.33 12.22
N ALA A 79 17.49 6.72 11.98
CA ALA A 79 16.17 7.32 12.17
C ALA A 79 15.50 6.71 13.40
N GLN A 80 14.96 7.55 14.30
CA GLN A 80 14.28 7.12 15.52
C GLN A 80 12.78 7.39 15.47
N THR A 81 12.34 8.26 14.56
CA THR A 81 10.95 8.64 14.38
C THR A 81 10.53 8.58 12.92
N LEU A 82 9.23 8.52 12.64
CA LEU A 82 8.71 8.70 11.28
C LEU A 82 9.13 10.07 10.69
N LEU A 83 9.21 11.10 11.52
CA LEU A 83 9.66 12.42 11.08
C LEU A 83 11.10 12.36 10.56
N ASP A 84 11.99 11.62 11.21
CA ASP A 84 13.35 11.38 10.73
C ASP A 84 13.31 10.62 9.39
N ILE A 85 12.52 9.54 9.30
CA ILE A 85 12.39 8.74 8.07
C ILE A 85 12.02 9.64 6.89
N VAL A 86 11.05 10.53 7.10
CA VAL A 86 10.59 11.46 6.07
C VAL A 86 11.66 12.51 5.78
N ASN A 87 12.20 13.20 6.79
CA ASN A 87 13.15 14.30 6.62
C ASN A 87 14.45 13.87 5.93
N PHE A 88 14.91 12.65 6.20
CA PHE A 88 16.06 12.09 5.50
C PHE A 88 15.67 11.47 4.16
N GLY A 89 14.52 10.77 4.09
CA GLY A 89 14.01 10.15 2.87
C GLY A 89 13.82 11.13 1.72
N VAL A 90 13.28 12.31 1.98
CA VAL A 90 13.09 13.34 0.94
C VAL A 90 14.42 13.84 0.32
N LYS A 91 15.56 13.59 0.96
CA LYS A 91 16.88 13.91 0.41
C LYS A 91 17.28 13.03 -0.78
N MET A 92 16.54 11.96 -1.04
CA MET A 92 16.72 11.16 -2.26
C MET A 92 16.33 11.92 -3.53
N PHE A 93 15.50 12.96 -3.42
CA PHE A 93 15.07 13.78 -4.56
C PHE A 93 16.06 14.91 -4.84
N LYS A 94 16.13 15.36 -6.09
CA LYS A 94 17.06 16.42 -6.53
C LYS A 94 16.89 17.75 -5.79
N HIS A 95 15.67 18.09 -5.38
CA HIS A 95 15.33 19.32 -4.66
C HIS A 95 14.58 18.99 -3.36
N PRO A 96 15.29 18.55 -2.30
CA PRO A 96 14.66 18.02 -1.08
C PRO A 96 13.76 19.02 -0.35
N THR A 97 14.10 20.30 -0.38
CA THR A 97 13.34 21.39 0.27
C THR A 97 11.97 21.61 -0.34
N ASP A 98 11.78 21.15 -1.58
CA ASP A 98 10.56 21.39 -2.36
C ASP A 98 9.62 20.16 -2.33
N VAL A 99 10.03 19.11 -1.62
CA VAL A 99 9.27 17.85 -1.51
C VAL A 99 8.12 18.02 -0.52
N SER A 100 7.04 18.59 -1.03
CA SER A 100 5.73 18.61 -0.37
C SER A 100 4.98 17.29 -0.57
N ILE A 101 3.89 17.08 0.18
CA ILE A 101 2.99 15.95 -0.10
C ILE A 101 2.34 16.06 -1.49
N THR A 102 2.18 17.28 -2.00
CA THR A 102 1.69 17.54 -3.35
C THR A 102 2.69 17.03 -4.39
N TYR A 103 3.99 17.20 -4.14
CA TYR A 103 5.03 16.62 -4.99
C TYR A 103 4.97 15.09 -4.99
N LEU A 104 4.93 14.45 -3.82
CA LEU A 104 4.89 12.99 -3.70
C LEU A 104 3.63 12.40 -4.35
N SER A 105 2.47 12.99 -4.06
CA SER A 105 1.18 12.47 -4.53
C SER A 105 1.01 12.52 -6.04
N ARG A 106 1.60 13.50 -6.74
CA ARG A 106 1.54 13.62 -8.22
C ARG A 106 2.15 12.43 -8.96
N ARG A 107 3.00 11.64 -8.30
CA ARG A 107 3.56 10.39 -8.85
C ARG A 107 2.48 9.31 -9.03
N ASN A 108 1.37 9.41 -8.30
CA ASN A 108 0.18 8.57 -8.45
C ASN A 108 -1.02 9.47 -8.79
N PRO A 109 -1.28 9.74 -10.09
CA PRO A 109 -2.30 10.70 -10.51
C PRO A 109 -3.71 10.38 -10.01
N PHE A 110 -4.47 11.42 -9.71
CA PHE A 110 -5.88 11.32 -9.30
C PHE A 110 -6.79 11.13 -10.54
N ASN A 111 -6.80 9.91 -11.08
CA ASN A 111 -7.62 9.57 -12.24
C ASN A 111 -9.05 9.23 -11.80
N SER A 112 -9.89 10.25 -11.62
CA SER A 112 -11.26 10.08 -11.12
C SER A 112 -12.28 9.73 -12.19
N VAL A 113 -13.39 9.15 -11.75
CA VAL A 113 -14.58 8.88 -12.55
C VAL A 113 -15.80 9.52 -11.87
N THR A 114 -16.64 10.20 -12.63
CA THR A 114 -17.85 10.84 -12.09
C THR A 114 -18.95 9.82 -11.82
N LEU A 115 -19.74 10.04 -10.77
CA LEU A 115 -21.02 9.36 -10.54
C LEU A 115 -21.87 9.25 -11.81
N GLY A 116 -22.64 8.17 -11.93
CA GLY A 116 -23.43 7.87 -13.12
C GLY A 116 -22.60 7.42 -14.33
N SER A 117 -21.28 7.31 -14.23
CA SER A 117 -20.45 6.73 -15.29
C SER A 117 -20.56 5.20 -15.35
N PRO A 118 -20.35 4.59 -16.53
CA PRO A 118 -20.21 3.14 -16.64
C PRO A 118 -19.07 2.58 -15.80
N LEU A 119 -19.29 1.44 -15.15
CA LEU A 119 -18.28 0.70 -14.41
C LEU A 119 -17.09 0.29 -15.30
N LEU A 120 -17.32 0.08 -16.60
CA LEU A 120 -16.29 -0.22 -17.58
C LEU A 120 -15.12 0.79 -17.54
N LYS A 121 -15.41 2.10 -17.35
CA LYS A 121 -14.35 3.12 -17.26
C LYS A 121 -13.41 2.87 -16.08
N VAL A 122 -13.96 2.44 -14.94
CA VAL A 122 -13.18 2.11 -13.75
C VAL A 122 -12.30 0.89 -14.00
N VAL A 123 -12.86 -0.16 -14.62
CA VAL A 123 -12.12 -1.37 -14.98
C VAL A 123 -10.96 -1.06 -15.93
N GLU A 124 -11.17 -0.21 -16.94
CA GLU A 124 -10.13 0.23 -17.89
C GLU A 124 -9.02 1.05 -17.23
N ILE A 125 -9.31 1.82 -16.19
CA ILE A 125 -8.28 2.55 -15.43
C ILE A 125 -7.49 1.56 -14.55
N LEU A 126 -8.19 0.66 -13.85
CA LEU A 126 -7.56 -0.32 -12.98
C LEU A 126 -6.68 -1.32 -13.76
N SER A 127 -7.04 -1.65 -15.00
CA SER A 127 -6.26 -2.56 -15.86
C SER A 127 -4.93 -1.97 -16.32
N LYS A 128 -4.72 -0.66 -16.18
CA LYS A 128 -3.46 0.03 -16.51
C LYS A 128 -2.44 0.02 -15.36
N GLY A 129 -2.70 -0.75 -14.30
CA GLY A 129 -1.80 -0.90 -13.15
C GLY A 129 -2.07 0.06 -12.00
N THR A 130 -3.13 0.88 -12.06
CA THR A 130 -3.59 1.64 -10.89
C THR A 130 -4.43 0.75 -9.98
N HIS A 131 -4.21 0.80 -8.68
CA HIS A 131 -4.93 -0.07 -7.72
C HIS A 131 -6.27 0.48 -7.25
N ARG A 132 -6.53 1.78 -7.47
CA ARG A 132 -7.67 2.53 -6.93
C ARG A 132 -8.14 3.60 -7.92
N VAL A 133 -9.45 3.79 -8.02
CA VAL A 133 -10.09 4.83 -8.85
C VAL A 133 -11.02 5.66 -7.97
N PRO A 134 -10.71 6.94 -7.74
CA PRO A 134 -11.60 7.82 -7.00
C PRO A 134 -12.88 8.12 -7.79
N ILE A 135 -14.01 8.09 -7.10
CA ILE A 135 -15.32 8.43 -7.64
C ILE A 135 -15.71 9.80 -7.11
N VAL A 136 -16.11 10.70 -8.01
CA VAL A 136 -16.47 12.08 -7.67
C VAL A 136 -17.90 12.41 -8.04
N ASP A 137 -18.51 13.35 -7.32
CA ASP A 137 -19.80 13.95 -7.72
C ASP A 137 -19.61 15.01 -8.83
N GLU A 138 -20.71 15.64 -9.23
CA GLU A 138 -20.75 16.72 -10.22
C GLU A 138 -19.95 17.98 -9.82
N ASN A 139 -19.67 18.15 -8.52
CA ASN A 139 -18.88 19.24 -7.98
C ASN A 139 -17.39 18.86 -7.79
N ASN A 140 -16.96 17.72 -8.37
CA ASN A 140 -15.62 17.14 -8.20
C ASN A 140 -15.27 16.77 -6.76
N LYS A 141 -16.26 16.62 -5.87
CA LYS A 141 -16.03 16.14 -4.51
C LYS A 141 -15.89 14.63 -4.52
N LEU A 142 -14.87 14.11 -3.82
CA LEU A 142 -14.67 12.68 -3.65
C LEU A 142 -15.80 12.06 -2.83
N VAL A 143 -16.46 11.05 -3.40
CA VAL A 143 -17.58 10.33 -2.81
C VAL A 143 -17.32 8.84 -2.60
N ASP A 144 -16.40 8.22 -3.36
CA ASP A 144 -15.90 6.85 -3.12
C ASP A 144 -14.48 6.64 -3.62
N ILE A 145 -13.90 5.49 -3.29
CA ILE A 145 -12.73 4.94 -3.96
C ILE A 145 -12.99 3.48 -4.31
N ILE A 146 -13.07 3.15 -5.60
CA ILE A 146 -13.21 1.77 -6.08
C ILE A 146 -11.82 1.16 -6.27
N SER A 147 -11.57 -0.01 -5.68
CA SER A 147 -10.33 -0.76 -5.83
C SER A 147 -10.48 -1.96 -6.78
N GLN A 148 -9.36 -2.60 -7.14
CA GLN A 148 -9.39 -3.90 -7.83
C GLN A 148 -10.19 -4.95 -7.04
N SER A 149 -10.05 -4.99 -5.70
CA SER A 149 -10.81 -5.94 -4.86
C SER A 149 -12.31 -5.66 -4.86
N SER A 150 -12.74 -4.39 -5.00
CA SER A 150 -14.16 -4.05 -5.20
C SER A 150 -14.70 -4.65 -6.50
N ILE A 151 -13.92 -4.60 -7.59
CA ILE A 151 -14.30 -5.22 -8.87
C ILE A 151 -14.36 -6.74 -8.76
N ILE A 152 -13.39 -7.38 -8.11
CA ILE A 152 -13.42 -8.83 -7.87
C ILE A 152 -14.65 -9.23 -7.05
N SER A 153 -14.97 -8.49 -5.99
CA SER A 153 -16.18 -8.71 -5.18
C SER A 153 -17.47 -8.53 -5.99
N PHE A 154 -17.47 -7.58 -6.94
CA PHE A 154 -18.58 -7.40 -7.88
C PHE A 154 -18.71 -8.61 -8.82
N ILE A 155 -17.60 -9.11 -9.39
CA ILE A 155 -17.57 -10.28 -10.27
C ILE A 155 -18.12 -11.49 -9.52
N GLU A 156 -17.59 -11.78 -8.32
CA GLU A 156 -18.02 -12.90 -7.47
C GLU A 156 -19.54 -12.91 -7.23
N LYS A 157 -20.14 -11.74 -6.98
CA LYS A 157 -21.56 -11.62 -6.64
C LYS A 157 -22.49 -11.63 -7.85
N ASN A 158 -22.03 -11.22 -9.03
CA ASN A 158 -22.90 -10.91 -10.16
C ASN A 158 -22.58 -11.68 -11.44
N ILE A 159 -21.43 -12.34 -11.53
CA ILE A 159 -20.93 -12.95 -12.76
C ILE A 159 -20.73 -14.45 -12.54
N GLY A 160 -21.56 -15.24 -13.21
CA GLY A 160 -21.45 -16.70 -13.23
C GLY A 160 -20.53 -17.24 -14.32
N VAL A 161 -20.32 -18.55 -14.28
CA VAL A 161 -19.54 -19.32 -15.28
C VAL A 161 -20.14 -19.21 -16.68
N ASP A 162 -21.46 -19.02 -16.79
CA ASP A 162 -22.18 -18.81 -18.05
C ASP A 162 -21.74 -17.52 -18.78
N ILE A 163 -21.34 -16.51 -18.02
CA ILE A 163 -20.86 -15.23 -18.53
C ILE A 163 -19.33 -15.24 -18.68
N LEU A 164 -18.62 -15.80 -17.71
CA LEU A 164 -17.16 -15.89 -17.70
C LEU A 164 -16.72 -17.36 -17.50
N PRO A 165 -16.68 -18.17 -18.58
CA PRO A 165 -16.36 -19.60 -18.48
C PRO A 165 -14.97 -19.90 -17.88
N SER A 166 -14.06 -18.92 -17.92
CA SER A 166 -12.74 -19.04 -17.27
C SER A 166 -12.81 -19.20 -15.75
N LEU A 167 -13.96 -18.91 -15.12
CA LEU A 167 -14.16 -19.14 -13.68
C LEU A 167 -14.18 -20.62 -13.29
N ASP A 168 -14.49 -21.52 -14.23
CA ASP A 168 -14.51 -22.98 -14.00
C ASP A 168 -13.19 -23.67 -14.38
N LYS A 169 -12.22 -22.90 -14.89
CA LYS A 169 -10.91 -23.42 -15.26
C LYS A 169 -10.03 -23.60 -14.05
N LYS A 170 -9.20 -24.65 -14.08
CA LYS A 170 -8.09 -24.78 -13.13
C LYS A 170 -7.09 -23.65 -13.38
N ILE A 171 -6.41 -23.23 -12.32
CA ILE A 171 -5.31 -22.25 -12.43
C ILE A 171 -4.27 -22.68 -13.48
N SER A 172 -3.96 -23.98 -13.56
CA SER A 172 -3.03 -24.55 -14.54
C SER A 172 -3.47 -24.42 -16.02
N GLU A 173 -4.74 -24.12 -16.27
CA GLU A 173 -5.31 -23.97 -17.62
C GLU A 173 -5.35 -22.49 -18.05
N LEU A 174 -5.03 -21.56 -17.14
CA LEU A 174 -4.97 -20.13 -17.42
C LEU A 174 -3.61 -19.79 -18.03
N LYS A 175 -3.60 -19.48 -19.33
CA LYS A 175 -2.37 -19.24 -20.09
C LYS A 175 -1.58 -18.00 -19.66
N ASP A 176 -2.24 -17.05 -19.00
CA ASP A 176 -1.65 -15.74 -18.65
C ASP A 176 -1.27 -15.64 -17.16
N LEU A 177 -1.50 -16.70 -16.37
CA LEU A 177 -1.22 -16.73 -14.94
C LEU A 177 -0.05 -17.67 -14.63
N GLY A 178 0.91 -17.23 -13.81
CA GLY A 178 2.09 -18.03 -13.45
C GLY A 178 3.10 -18.22 -14.59
N VAL A 179 3.06 -17.36 -15.62
CA VAL A 179 3.94 -17.42 -16.80
C VAL A 179 5.37 -16.94 -16.54
N SER A 180 5.62 -16.30 -15.40
CA SER A 180 6.93 -15.80 -15.01
C SER A 180 7.32 -16.29 -13.61
N PRO A 181 8.62 -16.44 -13.34
CA PRO A 181 9.09 -16.82 -12.02
C PRO A 181 8.58 -15.87 -10.94
N VAL A 182 8.13 -16.42 -9.82
CA VAL A 182 7.75 -15.64 -8.65
C VAL A 182 9.01 -15.03 -8.03
N THR A 183 9.00 -13.73 -7.76
CA THR A 183 10.07 -13.09 -6.99
C THR A 183 10.08 -13.65 -5.57
N SER A 184 11.13 -14.38 -5.23
CA SER A 184 11.30 -15.01 -3.92
C SER A 184 12.69 -14.78 -3.32
N VAL A 185 12.77 -14.81 -2.00
CA VAL A 185 14.01 -14.75 -1.21
C VAL A 185 14.07 -15.91 -0.23
N THR A 186 15.27 -16.30 0.20
CA THR A 186 15.43 -17.32 1.26
C THR A 186 15.20 -16.73 2.65
N THR A 187 14.95 -17.60 3.63
CA THR A 187 14.64 -17.24 5.03
C THR A 187 15.69 -16.39 5.76
N ASN A 188 16.93 -16.37 5.27
CA ASN A 188 18.07 -15.71 5.93
C ASN A 188 18.43 -14.35 5.32
N VAL A 189 17.77 -13.91 4.24
CA VAL A 189 17.98 -12.58 3.67
C VAL A 189 17.54 -11.51 4.66
N LYS A 190 18.27 -10.39 4.75
CA LYS A 190 17.92 -9.30 5.66
C LYS A 190 16.65 -8.60 5.21
N ALA A 191 15.82 -8.14 6.14
CA ALA A 191 14.57 -7.44 5.81
C ALA A 191 14.81 -6.23 4.89
N ILE A 192 15.87 -5.45 5.13
CA ILE A 192 16.22 -4.32 4.28
C ILE A 192 16.54 -4.70 2.83
N ASP A 193 17.19 -5.85 2.62
CA ASP A 193 17.52 -6.32 1.28
C ASP A 193 16.25 -6.76 0.53
N VAL A 194 15.27 -7.31 1.27
CA VAL A 194 13.95 -7.62 0.70
C VAL A 194 13.16 -6.36 0.36
N PHE A 195 13.17 -5.34 1.23
CA PHE A 195 12.55 -4.04 0.91
C PHE A 195 13.23 -3.35 -0.28
N ARG A 196 14.56 -3.44 -0.40
CA ARG A 196 15.31 -2.93 -1.56
C ARG A 196 14.91 -3.67 -2.85
N LEU A 197 14.75 -5.00 -2.76
CA LEU A 197 14.26 -5.80 -3.89
C LEU A 197 12.86 -5.37 -4.33
N MET A 198 11.96 -5.13 -3.38
CA MET A 198 10.60 -4.64 -3.62
C MET A 198 10.58 -3.26 -4.28
N ASP A 199 11.37 -2.31 -3.76
CA ASP A 199 11.48 -0.95 -4.30
C ASP A 199 12.03 -0.96 -5.73
N THR A 200 13.14 -1.68 -5.95
CA THR A 200 13.82 -1.77 -7.25
C THR A 200 12.93 -2.39 -8.34
N HIS A 201 12.18 -3.45 -8.00
CA HIS A 201 11.33 -4.18 -8.95
C HIS A 201 9.86 -3.73 -8.93
N GLN A 202 9.54 -2.68 -8.17
CA GLN A 202 8.19 -2.15 -7.98
C GLN A 202 7.18 -3.26 -7.61
N ARG A 203 7.60 -4.18 -6.74
CA ARG A 203 6.77 -5.29 -6.27
C ARG A 203 6.07 -4.91 -4.96
N SER A 204 4.76 -5.16 -4.89
CA SER A 204 3.97 -4.97 -3.66
C SER A 204 4.24 -6.04 -2.60
N GLY A 205 4.86 -7.16 -2.98
CA GLY A 205 5.27 -8.21 -2.07
C GLY A 205 6.23 -9.23 -2.70
N VAL A 206 6.85 -10.03 -1.83
CA VAL A 206 7.88 -11.03 -2.17
C VAL A 206 7.59 -12.33 -1.40
N ALA A 207 7.76 -13.46 -2.08
CA ALA A 207 7.64 -14.79 -1.47
C ALA A 207 8.90 -15.13 -0.67
N ILE A 208 8.73 -15.84 0.45
CA ILE A 208 9.85 -16.32 1.28
C ILE A 208 9.85 -17.84 1.21
N VAL A 209 10.98 -18.42 0.82
CA VAL A 209 11.15 -19.86 0.66
C VAL A 209 12.23 -20.41 1.58
N ASP A 210 12.08 -21.66 2.00
CA ASP A 210 13.12 -22.41 2.71
C ASP A 210 14.21 -22.93 1.76
N GLU A 211 15.19 -23.64 2.31
CA GLU A 211 16.29 -24.27 1.57
C GLU A 211 15.84 -25.31 0.52
N ASN A 212 14.61 -25.81 0.63
CA ASN A 212 14.01 -26.77 -0.31
C ASN A 212 13.08 -26.07 -1.33
N ASN A 213 13.13 -24.73 -1.44
CA ASN A 213 12.25 -23.89 -2.26
C ASN A 213 10.76 -24.00 -1.91
N LYS A 214 10.42 -24.43 -0.69
CA LYS A 214 9.03 -24.46 -0.22
C LYS A 214 8.65 -23.08 0.32
N LEU A 215 7.47 -22.60 -0.07
CA LEU A 215 6.92 -21.34 0.45
C LEU A 215 6.67 -21.44 1.97
N VAL A 216 7.30 -20.55 2.74
CA VAL A 216 7.18 -20.47 4.21
C VAL A 216 6.64 -19.13 4.71
N GLY A 217 6.55 -18.13 3.84
CA GLY A 217 5.96 -16.83 4.18
C GLY A 217 5.89 -15.87 3.01
N THR A 218 5.31 -14.71 3.26
CA THR A 218 5.25 -13.58 2.32
C THR A 218 5.57 -12.30 3.08
N ILE A 219 6.16 -11.32 2.40
CA ILE A 219 6.28 -9.95 2.90
C ILE A 219 5.65 -8.99 1.89
N SER A 220 5.09 -7.90 2.39
CA SER A 220 4.46 -6.82 1.62
C SER A 220 4.89 -5.44 2.12
N SER A 221 4.54 -4.38 1.38
CA SER A 221 4.81 -3.01 1.82
C SER A 221 4.07 -2.65 3.11
N GLU A 222 3.01 -3.39 3.47
CA GLU A 222 2.28 -3.20 4.73
C GLU A 222 3.11 -3.60 5.96
N ASP A 223 4.01 -4.56 5.80
CA ASP A 223 4.88 -5.05 6.88
C ASP A 223 5.91 -3.99 7.31
N LEU A 224 6.20 -3.01 6.44
CA LEU A 224 7.05 -1.85 6.78
C LEU A 224 6.43 -0.99 7.89
N LYS A 225 5.09 -1.00 8.05
CA LYS A 225 4.41 -0.23 9.10
C LYS A 225 4.97 -0.49 10.48
N LEU A 226 5.57 -1.65 10.71
CA LEU A 226 6.15 -2.00 12.00
C LEU A 226 7.49 -1.35 12.24
N PHE A 227 8.33 -1.22 11.20
CA PHE A 227 9.49 -0.35 11.25
C PHE A 227 9.06 1.10 11.44
N ILE A 228 7.99 1.55 10.79
CA ILE A 228 7.54 2.93 10.91
C ILE A 228 7.00 3.26 12.31
N ASN A 229 6.29 2.33 12.95
CA ASN A 229 5.74 2.52 14.29
C ASN A 229 6.81 2.43 15.38
N ASN A 230 7.89 1.67 15.15
CA ASN A 230 9.04 1.59 16.04
C ASN A 230 10.34 1.67 15.23
N PRO A 231 10.73 2.86 14.75
CA PRO A 231 11.88 3.04 13.88
C PRO A 231 13.17 2.64 14.59
N SER A 232 13.69 1.47 14.23
CA SER A 232 15.04 1.06 14.56
C SER A 232 15.62 0.38 13.33
N THR A 233 16.67 0.98 12.78
CA THR A 233 17.36 0.44 11.61
C THR A 233 17.95 -0.94 11.91
N ASP A 234 18.21 -1.25 13.18
CA ASP A 234 18.64 -2.59 13.63
C ASP A 234 17.59 -3.67 13.32
N VAL A 235 16.30 -3.33 13.42
CA VAL A 235 15.20 -4.25 13.10
C VAL A 235 15.22 -4.60 11.61
N LEU A 236 15.62 -3.67 10.75
CA LEU A 236 15.75 -3.91 9.30
C LEU A 236 16.96 -4.80 8.95
N GLN A 237 17.95 -4.89 9.84
CA GLN A 237 19.12 -5.75 9.69
C GLN A 237 18.85 -7.21 10.10
N LEU A 238 17.72 -7.49 10.75
CA LEU A 238 17.29 -8.85 11.08
C LEU A 238 17.05 -9.67 9.80
N THR A 239 17.20 -10.98 9.90
CA THR A 239 16.73 -11.90 8.85
C THR A 239 15.23 -11.75 8.67
N ILE A 240 14.74 -11.96 7.46
CA ILE A 240 13.34 -11.76 7.11
C ILE A 240 12.39 -12.58 8.00
N MET A 241 12.76 -13.81 8.38
CA MET A 241 11.97 -14.63 9.29
C MET A 241 11.93 -14.07 10.73
N LYS A 242 13.03 -13.52 11.22
CA LYS A 242 13.07 -12.85 12.54
C LYS A 242 12.26 -11.56 12.51
N PHE A 243 12.39 -10.78 11.45
CA PHE A 243 11.58 -9.58 11.22
C PHE A 243 10.09 -9.91 11.27
N LEU A 244 9.62 -10.86 10.45
CA LEU A 244 8.22 -11.32 10.44
C LEU A 244 7.75 -11.89 11.78
N SER A 245 8.63 -12.51 12.56
CA SER A 245 8.28 -12.98 13.91
C SER A 245 8.02 -11.82 14.88
N CYS A 246 8.86 -10.78 14.82
CA CYS A 246 8.63 -9.53 15.57
C CYS A 246 7.27 -8.89 15.20
N ILE A 247 6.90 -8.90 13.91
CA ILE A 247 5.59 -8.43 13.44
C ILE A 247 4.43 -9.17 14.12
N ARG A 248 4.49 -10.50 14.12
CA ARG A 248 3.42 -11.33 14.69
C ARG A 248 3.28 -11.11 16.19
N GLN A 249 4.39 -10.96 16.91
CA GLN A 249 4.38 -10.66 18.35
C GLN A 249 3.75 -9.29 18.64
N LEU A 250 4.10 -8.26 17.87
CA LEU A 250 3.52 -6.92 17.96
C LEU A 250 1.99 -6.94 17.81
N ASN A 251 1.48 -7.70 16.84
CA ASN A 251 0.04 -7.81 16.59
C ASN A 251 -0.72 -8.57 17.69
N ASN A 252 -0.04 -9.41 18.48
CA ASN A 252 -0.64 -10.27 19.49
C ASN A 252 -0.59 -9.69 20.92
N SER A 253 -0.03 -8.50 21.13
CA SER A 253 0.02 -7.80 22.43
C SER A 253 0.59 -8.62 23.60
N GLU A 254 1.77 -9.21 23.41
CA GLU A 254 2.66 -9.59 24.51
C GLU A 254 4.03 -8.93 24.27
N SER A 255 4.62 -8.43 25.35
CA SER A 255 5.90 -7.72 25.44
C SER A 255 6.93 -8.05 24.34
N ILE A 256 7.39 -7.03 23.62
CA ILE A 256 8.37 -7.17 22.54
C ILE A 256 9.76 -7.39 23.15
N HIS A 257 10.33 -8.57 22.95
CA HIS A 257 11.78 -8.80 23.10
C HIS A 257 12.37 -9.12 21.73
N CYS A 258 12.37 -8.15 20.83
CA CYS A 258 13.24 -8.22 19.65
C CYS A 258 14.64 -7.87 20.15
N ALA A 259 15.46 -8.90 20.39
CA ALA A 259 16.81 -8.76 20.92
C ALA A 259 17.74 -8.04 19.93
N THR A 260 17.60 -6.71 19.85
CA THR A 260 18.67 -5.79 19.51
C THR A 260 19.34 -5.44 20.83
N GLY A 261 20.66 -5.60 20.96
CA GLY A 261 21.41 -5.55 22.22
C GLY A 261 21.39 -4.23 23.03
N HIS A 262 20.35 -3.42 22.91
CA HIS A 262 20.08 -2.26 23.76
C HIS A 262 18.75 -2.43 24.48
N ASP A 263 18.85 -2.77 25.76
CA ASP A 263 17.75 -2.78 26.74
C ASP A 263 17.30 -1.33 27.01
N THR A 264 16.25 -0.87 26.33
CA THR A 264 15.54 0.36 26.70
C THR A 264 14.18 -0.02 27.29
N ARG A 265 14.20 -0.37 28.59
CA ARG A 265 13.01 -0.32 29.43
C ARG A 265 12.46 1.10 29.44
N GLN A 266 11.35 1.32 28.74
CA GLN A 266 10.32 2.27 29.17
C GLN A 266 8.99 1.79 28.60
N GLY A 267 8.15 1.25 29.49
CA GLY A 267 6.80 0.84 29.14
C GLY A 267 5.96 2.05 28.77
N TYR A 268 5.19 1.93 27.69
CA TYR A 268 4.23 2.94 27.30
C TYR A 268 2.84 2.32 27.21
N GLN A 269 1.96 2.82 28.09
CA GLN A 269 0.54 2.50 28.15
C GLN A 269 -0.13 3.00 26.86
N TYR A 270 -0.90 2.10 26.23
CA TYR A 270 -1.84 2.47 25.17
C TYR A 270 -2.97 3.30 25.78
N TYR A 271 -2.99 4.61 25.53
CA TYR A 271 -4.21 5.40 25.74
C TYR A 271 -5.17 5.13 24.58
N ARG A 272 -6.18 4.29 24.85
CA ARG A 272 -7.41 4.25 24.06
C ARG A 272 -8.20 5.52 24.38
N TYR A 273 -8.33 6.41 23.41
CA TYR A 273 -9.40 7.41 23.44
C TYR A 273 -10.68 6.73 22.95
N SER A 274 -11.63 6.62 23.86
CA SER A 274 -13.04 6.26 23.66
C SER A 274 -13.76 7.21 22.70
#